data_AF-A0A962L9I1-F1
#
_entry.id   AF-A0A962L9I1-F1
#
_cell.length_a   1.000
_cell.length_b   1.000
_cell.length_c   1.000
_cell.angle_alpha   90.00
_cell.angle_beta   90.00
_cell.angle_gamma   90.00
#
_symmetry.space_group_name_H-M   'P 1'
#
loop_
_entity.id
_entity.type
_entity.pdbx_description
1 polymer ?
#
loop_
_entity_poly.entity_id
_entity_poly.type
_entity_poly.pdbx_seq_one_letter_code
_entity_poly.pdbx_strand_id
1 'polypeptide(L)' 'MSIDKNSRIFIAGHNGMVGSAILRRLEAEGYRNLLVASRRELDLTNQAAVNAWLA' A
#
# COMPACT_ATOMS: atom_id res chain seq x y z
N MET A 1 -11.31 -14.62 9.22
CA MET A 1 -9.98 -14.97 8.66
C MET A 1 -9.08 -13.76 8.87
N SER A 2 -7.93 -13.95 9.52
CA SER A 2 -6.99 -12.86 9.81
C SER A 2 -5.89 -12.84 8.75
N ILE A 3 -5.42 -11.65 8.35
CA ILE A 3 -4.31 -11.48 7.41
C ILE A 3 -3.00 -11.78 8.16
N ASP A 4 -2.11 -12.59 7.56
CA ASP A 4 -0.79 -12.87 8.14
C ASP A 4 0.06 -11.59 8.20
N LYS A 5 0.83 -11.39 9.28
CA LYS A 5 1.64 -10.18 9.50
C LYS A 5 2.75 -9.97 8.46
N ASN A 6 3.12 -11.02 7.73
CA ASN A 6 4.11 -11.00 6.64
C ASN A 6 3.45 -10.90 5.25
N SER A 7 2.11 -10.87 5.18
CA SER A 7 1.39 -10.68 3.91
C SER A 7 1.80 -9.36 3.26
N ARG A 8 2.01 -9.38 1.94
CA ARG A 8 2.19 -8.16 1.14
C ARG A 8 0.89 -7.36 1.13
N ILE A 9 0.91 -6.15 1.67
CA ILE A 9 -0.24 -5.25 1.70
C ILE A 9 0.12 -3.97 0.96
N PHE A 10 -0.54 -3.69 -0.16
CA PHE A 10 -0.40 -2.43 -0.87
C PHE A 10 -1.43 -1.41 -0.40
N ILE A 11 -0.96 -0.23 0.02
CA ILE A 11 -1.80 0.88 0.48
C ILE A 11 -1.72 2.01 -0.56
N ALA A 12 -2.65 1.99 -1.51
CA ALA A 12 -2.82 3.09 -2.46
C ALA A 12 -3.24 4.38 -1.73
N GLY A 13 -2.69 5.53 -2.15
CA GLY A 13 -3.04 6.82 -1.55
C GLY A 13 -2.61 6.99 -0.09
N HIS A 14 -1.52 6.33 0.33
CA HIS A 14 -0.99 6.35 1.70
C HIS A 14 -0.71 7.76 2.29
N ASN A 15 -0.54 8.79 1.45
CA ASN A 15 -0.38 10.18 1.90
C ASN A 15 -1.70 10.92 2.20
N GLY A 16 -2.85 10.31 1.91
CA GLY A 16 -4.17 10.88 2.20
C GLY A 16 -4.60 10.66 3.65
N MET A 17 -5.74 11.26 4.02
CA MET A 17 -6.30 11.17 5.39
C MET A 17 -6.50 9.72 5.85
N VAL A 18 -7.11 8.87 5.00
CA VAL A 18 -7.40 7.47 5.32
C VAL A 18 -6.16 6.59 5.15
N GLY A 19 -5.44 6.75 4.03
CA GLY A 19 -4.25 5.94 3.73
C GLY A 19 -3.17 6.08 4.81
N SER A 20 -2.94 7.29 5.32
CA SER A 20 -1.93 7.52 6.36
C SER A 20 -2.35 6.93 7.71
N ALA A 21 -3.64 6.97 8.05
CA ALA A 21 -4.16 6.34 9.26
C ALA A 21 -4.05 4.80 9.20
N ILE A 22 -4.35 4.21 8.03
CA ILE A 22 -4.21 2.76 7.80
C ILE A 22 -2.74 2.33 7.91
N LEU A 23 -1.83 3.06 7.26
CA LEU A 23 -0.39 2.77 7.31
C LEU A 23 0.11 2.76 8.76
N ARG A 24 -0.14 3.85 9.51
CA ARG A 24 0.25 3.96 10.93
C ARG A 24 -0.33 2.84 11.78
N ARG A 25 -1.58 2.45 11.53
CA ARG A 25 -2.24 1.37 12.28
C ARG A 25 -1.61 0.01 11.98
N LEU A 26 -1.33 -0.30 10.72
CA LEU A 26 -0.71 -1.56 10.33
C LEU A 26 0.74 -1.66 10.83
N GLU A 27 1.50 -0.57 10.78
CA GLU A 27 2.83 -0.50 11.39
C GLU A 27 2.76 -0.74 12.91
N ALA A 28 1.84 -0.07 13.61
CA ALA A 28 1.64 -0.26 15.05
C ALA A 28 1.17 -1.67 15.42
N GLU A 29 0.45 -2.34 14.53
CA GLU A 29 0.04 -3.74 14.69
C GLU A 29 1.11 -4.76 14.27
N GLY A 30 2.29 -4.31 13.82
CA GLY A 30 3.44 -5.17 13.51
C GLY A 30 3.40 -5.83 12.13
N TYR A 31 2.63 -5.29 11.17
CA TYR A 31 2.72 -5.73 9.78
C TYR A 31 4.03 -5.22 9.16
N ARG A 32 4.75 -6.10 8.46
CA ARG A 32 6.12 -5.81 8.01
C ARG A 32 6.23 -5.54 6.51
N ASN A 33 5.30 -6.07 5.74
CA ASN A 33 5.39 -6.07 4.28
C ASN A 33 4.37 -5.11 3.66
N LEU A 34 4.51 -3.83 4.03
CA LEU A 34 3.65 -2.74 3.60
C LEU A 34 4.26 -2.07 2.37
N LEU A 35 3.57 -2.16 1.25
CA LEU A 35 3.92 -1.54 -0.02
C LEU A 35 3.18 -0.21 -0.12
N VAL A 36 3.90 0.86 -0.44
CA VAL A 36 3.34 2.18 -0.68
C VAL A 36 3.99 2.78 -1.91
N ALA A 37 3.19 3.52 -2.69
CA ALA A 37 3.67 4.30 -3.83
C ALA A 37 2.96 5.66 -3.82
N SER A 38 3.73 6.73 -3.98
CA SER A 38 3.21 8.07 -4.20
C SER A 38 2.65 8.18 -5.62
N ARG A 39 1.82 9.19 -5.86
CA ARG A 39 1.27 9.45 -7.22
C ARG A 39 2.37 9.69 -8.27
N ARG A 40 3.55 10.16 -7.86
CA ARG A 40 4.69 10.37 -8.76
C ARG A 40 5.41 9.07 -9.11
N GLU A 41 5.41 8.11 -8.19
CA GLU A 41 6.02 6.79 -8.40
C GLU A 41 5.08 5.85 -9.16
N LEU A 42 3.76 5.96 -8.92
CA LEU A 42 2.75 5.16 -9.59
C LEU A 42 1.47 5.98 -9.83
N ASP A 43 1.20 6.30 -11.10
CA ASP A 43 -0.10 6.85 -11.50
C ASP A 43 -1.12 5.72 -11.69
N LEU A 44 -2.04 5.60 -10.74
CA LEU A 44 -3.07 4.56 -10.74
C LEU A 44 -4.07 4.68 -11.91
N THR A 45 -4.09 5.82 -12.63
CA THR A 45 -4.90 5.98 -13.84
C THR A 45 -4.26 5.32 -15.07
N ASN A 46 -2.96 5.01 -15.01
CA ASN A 46 -2.24 4.30 -16.05
C ASN A 46 -2.23 2.79 -15.76
N GLN A 47 -3.13 2.07 -16.42
CA GLN A 47 -3.28 0.62 -16.24
C GLN A 47 -2.00 -0.17 -16.56
N ALA A 48 -1.26 0.22 -17.60
CA ALA A 48 -0.02 -0.47 -17.98
C ALA A 48 1.05 -0.32 -16.89
N ALA A 49 1.19 0.88 -16.32
CA ALA A 49 2.10 1.15 -15.21
C ALA A 49 1.71 0.36 -13.95
N VAL A 50 0.40 0.29 -13.63
CA VAL A 50 -0.12 -0.52 -12.51
C VAL A 50 0.20 -2.00 -12.69
N ASN A 51 -0.05 -2.54 -13.89
CA ASN A 51 0.24 -3.95 -14.18
C ASN A 51 1.73 -4.26 -14.08
N ALA A 52 2.59 -3.37 -14.60
CA ALA A 52 4.05 -3.55 -14.52
C ALA A 52 4.57 -3.45 -13.09
N TRP A 53 3.97 -2.62 -12.24
CA TRP A 53 4.37 -2.44 -10.85
C TRP A 53 3.90 -3.59 -9.93
N LEU A 54 2.77 -4.20 -10.24
CA LEU A 54 2.21 -5.32 -9.46
C LEU A 54 2.74 -6.71 -9.88
N ALA A 55 3.37 -6.82 -11.05
CA ALA A 55 3.96 -8.05 -11.58
C ALA A 55 5.08 -8.59 -10.67
#